data_AF-A0A951K3J6-F1
#
_entry.id   AF-A0A951K3J6-F1
#
_cell.length_a   1.000
_cell.length_b   1.000
_cell.length_c   1.000
_cell.angle_alpha   90.00
_cell.angle_beta   90.00
_cell.angle_gamma   90.00
#
_symmetry.space_group_name_H-M   'P 1'
#
loop_
_entity.id
_entity.type
_entity.pdbx_description
1 polymer ?
#
loop_
_entity_poly.entity_id
_entity_poly.type
_entity_poly.pdbx_seq_one_letter_code
_entity_poly.pdbx_strand_id
1 'polypeptide(L)'
;MISLILATAARVVQPLLLLFSIFILIRGHNAPGGGFAGGLVAAIAFILLLVAYDPATARQSLRVNPRHLLAAGLLVAAASGLAGLAIGEAFLTAIFFDLPALAGGRVELSTVFFFDVGVYLTVVGVTLTIVFTLAEATEDERDEAARSAALEEASERSRPWS
;
A
#
# COMPACT_ATOMS: atom_id res chain seq x y z
N MET A 1 17.33 -6.77 17.63
CA MET A 1 16.28 -6.69 18.67
C MET A 1 15.27 -5.64 18.26
N ILE A 2 13.99 -5.99 18.21
CA ILE A 2 12.91 -5.03 17.96
C ILE A 2 12.78 -4.12 19.19
N SER A 3 12.81 -2.80 18.97
CA SER A 3 12.57 -1.85 20.05
C SER A 3 11.11 -1.91 20.47
N LEU A 4 10.84 -2.16 21.76
CA LEU A 4 9.49 -2.15 22.32
C LEU A 4 8.77 -0.82 22.07
N ILE A 5 9.52 0.29 22.11
CA ILE A 5 9.00 1.63 21.83
C ILE A 5 8.55 1.72 20.36
N LEU A 6 9.38 1.24 19.42
CA LEU A 6 9.06 1.26 17.99
C LEU A 6 7.84 0.38 17.66
N ALA A 7 7.82 -0.85 18.18
CA ALA A 7 6.71 -1.79 17.96
C ALA A 7 5.38 -1.24 18.49
N THR A 8 5.40 -0.63 19.67
CA THR A 8 4.21 -0.02 20.29
C THR A 8 3.78 1.22 19.51
N ALA A 9 4.71 2.11 19.16
CA ALA A 9 4.42 3.30 18.38
C ALA A 9 3.85 2.96 17.00
N ALA A 10 4.46 2.02 16.28
CA ALA A 10 3.99 1.58 14.97
C ALA A 10 2.54 1.09 14.99
N ARG A 11 2.16 0.32 16.02
CA ARG A 11 0.79 -0.21 16.18
C ARG A 11 -0.27 0.88 16.35
N VAL A 12 0.09 1.99 17.00
CA VAL A 12 -0.81 3.14 17.21
C VAL A 12 -0.78 4.09 16.01
N VAL A 13 0.39 4.33 15.43
CA VAL A 13 0.60 5.28 14.33
C VAL A 13 0.06 4.74 13.01
N GLN A 14 0.15 3.43 12.76
CA GLN A 14 -0.37 2.82 11.53
C GLN A 14 -1.83 3.19 11.23
N PRO A 15 -2.83 2.94 12.11
CA PRO A 15 -4.21 3.30 11.81
C PRO A 15 -4.41 4.82 11.65
N LEU A 16 -3.61 5.64 12.34
CA LEU A 16 -3.64 7.09 12.17
C LEU A 16 -3.14 7.52 10.79
N LEU A 17 -2.06 6.90 10.29
CA LEU A 17 -1.55 7.13 8.94
C LEU A 17 -2.53 6.68 7.87
N LEU A 18 -3.22 5.54 8.07
CA LEU A 18 -4.26 5.08 7.15
C LEU A 18 -5.46 6.05 7.12
N LEU A 19 -5.89 6.55 8.28
CA LEU A 19 -6.93 7.56 8.35
C LEU A 19 -6.51 8.87 7.65
N PHE A 20 -5.28 9.31 7.90
CA PHE A 20 -4.73 10.51 7.29
C PHE A 20 -4.54 10.37 5.77
N SER A 21 -4.14 9.18 5.32
CA SER A 21 -4.06 8.81 3.91
C SER A 21 -5.41 8.93 3.20
N ILE A 22 -6.49 8.43 3.81
CA ILE A 22 -7.86 8.57 3.30
C ILE A 22 -8.30 10.04 3.30
N PHE A 23 -7.94 10.80 4.35
CA PHE A 23 -8.21 12.22 4.40
C PHE A 23 -7.54 12.98 3.25
N ILE A 24 -6.27 12.69 2.94
CA ILE A 24 -5.56 13.30 1.79
C ILE A 24 -6.22 12.95 0.46
N LEU A 25 -6.67 11.71 0.30
CA LEU A 25 -7.39 11.25 -0.90
C LEU A 25 -8.66 12.07 -1.12
N ILE A 26 -9.51 12.18 -0.10
CA ILE A 26 -10.79 12.91 -0.19
C ILE A 26 -10.55 14.42 -0.39
N ARG A 27 -9.52 14.98 0.25
CA ARG A 27 -9.21 16.42 0.16
C ARG A 27 -8.62 16.83 -1.20
N GLY A 28 -8.12 15.88 -2.00
CA GLY A 28 -7.45 16.12 -3.27
C GLY A 28 -8.27 16.93 -4.29
N HIS A 29 -9.60 16.93 -4.16
CA HIS A 29 -10.49 17.72 -5.02
C HIS A 29 -10.35 19.24 -4.86
N ASN A 30 -10.02 19.71 -3.66
CA ASN A 30 -10.15 21.13 -3.29
C ASN A 30 -8.82 21.75 -2.82
N ALA A 31 -7.77 20.95 -2.66
CA ALA A 31 -6.49 21.35 -2.09
C ALA A 31 -5.36 20.42 -2.60
N PRO A 32 -4.07 20.82 -2.51
CA PRO A 32 -2.96 19.93 -2.81
C PRO A 32 -3.08 18.62 -2.00
N GLY A 33 -3.06 17.49 -2.72
CA GLY A 33 -3.38 16.16 -2.21
C GLY A 33 -3.67 15.17 -3.34
N GLY A 34 -4.61 14.24 -3.11
CA GLY A 34 -5.11 13.32 -4.14
C GLY A 34 -4.60 11.88 -4.01
N GLY A 35 -4.86 11.09 -5.05
CA GLY A 35 -4.61 9.65 -5.05
C GLY A 35 -3.16 9.26 -4.79
N PHE A 36 -2.22 9.99 -5.41
CA PHE A 36 -0.80 9.67 -5.31
C PHE A 36 -0.23 9.89 -3.90
N ALA A 37 -0.38 11.09 -3.36
CA ALA A 37 0.12 11.42 -2.02
C ALA A 37 -0.57 10.58 -0.94
N GLY A 38 -1.89 10.41 -1.04
CA GLY A 38 -2.63 9.52 -0.13
C GLY A 38 -2.11 8.09 -0.20
N GLY A 39 -1.88 7.56 -1.40
CA GLY A 39 -1.38 6.20 -1.61
C GLY A 39 0.01 5.98 -1.01
N LEU A 40 0.92 6.96 -1.14
CA LEU A 40 2.24 6.89 -0.50
C LEU A 40 2.14 6.87 1.04
N VAL A 41 1.27 7.70 1.64
CA VAL A 41 1.06 7.70 3.09
C VAL A 41 0.50 6.35 3.57
N ALA A 42 -0.41 5.75 2.82
CA ALA A 42 -0.89 4.40 3.13
C ALA A 42 0.22 3.36 3.03
N ALA A 43 1.04 3.40 1.99
CA ALA A 43 2.19 2.51 1.86
C ALA A 43 3.15 2.67 3.06
N ILE A 44 3.45 3.91 3.47
CA ILE A 44 4.28 4.21 4.65
C ILE A 44 3.69 3.58 5.92
N ALA A 45 2.37 3.55 6.08
CA ALA A 45 1.72 2.92 7.24
C ALA A 45 2.08 1.42 7.34
N PHE A 46 2.11 0.71 6.21
CA PHE A 46 2.50 -0.72 6.19
C PHE A 46 4.02 -0.92 6.25
N ILE A 47 4.81 -0.04 5.62
CA ILE A 47 6.27 -0.04 5.72
C ILE A 47 6.71 0.18 7.17
N LEU A 48 6.03 1.05 7.91
CA LEU A 48 6.30 1.25 9.33
C LEU A 48 6.12 -0.05 10.13
N LEU A 49 5.07 -0.84 9.81
CA LEU A 49 4.84 -2.13 10.44
C LEU A 49 5.90 -3.17 10.06
N LEU A 50 6.34 -3.16 8.79
CA LEU A 50 7.45 -3.99 8.29
C LEU A 50 8.75 -3.71 9.05
N VAL A 51 9.12 -2.44 9.23
CA VAL A 51 10.34 -2.05 9.94
C VAL A 51 10.25 -2.33 11.44
N ALA A 52 9.06 -2.21 12.02
CA ALA A 52 8.84 -2.40 13.44
C ALA A 52 8.73 -3.88 13.87
N TYR A 53 8.35 -4.77 12.94
CA TYR A 53 8.16 -6.20 13.19
C TYR A 53 8.95 -7.02 12.17
N ASP A 54 8.25 -7.75 11.31
CA ASP A 54 8.77 -8.63 10.28
C ASP A 54 7.85 -8.54 9.04
N PRO A 55 8.33 -8.97 7.86
CA PRO A 55 7.54 -8.95 6.62
C PRO A 55 6.26 -9.76 6.71
N ALA A 56 6.25 -10.90 7.41
CA ALA A 56 5.07 -11.72 7.56
C ALA A 56 3.96 -10.99 8.34
N THR A 57 4.29 -10.32 9.43
CA THR A 57 3.38 -9.51 10.26
C THR A 57 2.84 -8.33 9.46
N ALA A 58 3.70 -7.63 8.72
CA ALA A 58 3.28 -6.52 7.87
C ALA A 58 2.35 -6.96 6.74
N ARG A 59 2.63 -8.13 6.14
CA ARG A 59 1.82 -8.73 5.09
C ARG A 59 0.49 -9.28 5.60
N GLN A 60 0.44 -9.84 6.81
CA GLN A 60 -0.83 -10.23 7.44
C GLN A 60 -1.74 -9.03 7.73
N SER A 61 -1.15 -7.87 8.03
CA SER A 61 -1.92 -6.63 8.21
C SER A 61 -2.58 -6.18 6.90
N LEU A 62 -1.84 -6.28 5.78
CA LEU A 62 -2.38 -6.05 4.44
C LEU A 62 -3.10 -7.33 3.97
N ARG A 63 -4.36 -7.52 4.39
CA ARG A 63 -5.22 -8.69 4.08
C ARG A 63 -5.50 -8.95 2.58
N VAL A 64 -4.82 -8.26 1.68
CA VAL A 64 -4.98 -8.30 0.23
C VAL A 64 -3.61 -8.35 -0.44
N ASN A 65 -3.51 -9.05 -1.58
CA ASN A 65 -2.27 -9.07 -2.34
C ASN A 65 -2.02 -7.67 -2.97
N PRO A 66 -0.85 -7.04 -2.74
CA PRO A 66 -0.48 -5.77 -3.37
C PRO A 66 -0.64 -5.74 -4.90
N ARG A 67 -0.40 -6.88 -5.57
CA ARG A 67 -0.55 -6.99 -7.03
C ARG A 67 -2.02 -6.89 -7.46
N HIS A 68 -2.95 -7.36 -6.63
CA HIS A 68 -4.38 -7.19 -6.89
C HIS A 68 -4.82 -5.74 -6.68
N LEU A 69 -4.28 -5.06 -5.67
CA LEU A 69 -4.51 -3.62 -5.48
C LEU A 69 -4.03 -2.81 -6.69
N LEU A 70 -2.84 -3.14 -7.19
CA LEU A 70 -2.27 -2.56 -8.40
C LEU A 70 -3.20 -2.75 -9.61
N ALA A 71 -3.58 -4.00 -9.91
CA ALA A 71 -4.43 -4.31 -11.05
C ALA A 71 -5.81 -3.64 -10.93
N ALA A 72 -6.43 -3.70 -9.75
CA ALA A 72 -7.72 -3.06 -9.48
C ALA A 72 -7.62 -1.53 -9.63
N GLY A 73 -6.55 -0.91 -9.11
CA GLY A 73 -6.33 0.52 -9.24
C GLY A 73 -6.21 0.98 -10.70
N LEU A 74 -5.44 0.25 -11.51
CA LEU A 74 -5.29 0.52 -12.94
C LEU A 74 -6.63 0.38 -13.68
N LEU A 75 -7.40 -0.66 -13.37
CA LEU A 75 -8.73 -0.85 -13.96
C LEU A 75 -9.69 0.27 -13.59
N VAL A 76 -9.70 0.69 -12.33
CA VAL A 76 -10.55 1.80 -11.85
C VAL A 76 -10.16 3.13 -12.52
N ALA A 77 -8.86 3.43 -12.60
CA ALA A 77 -8.36 4.64 -13.24
C ALA A 77 -8.63 4.67 -14.76
N ALA A 78 -8.51 3.53 -15.44
CA ALA A 78 -8.86 3.43 -16.85
C ALA A 78 -10.38 3.59 -17.06
N ALA A 79 -11.18 2.90 -16.25
CA ALA A 79 -12.63 2.95 -16.33
C ALA A 79 -13.20 4.35 -16.05
N SER A 80 -12.60 5.12 -15.15
CA SER A 80 -13.05 6.50 -14.89
C SER A 80 -12.90 7.41 -16.10
N GLY A 81 -11.89 7.18 -16.95
CA GLY A 81 -11.71 7.94 -18.20
C GLY A 81 -12.68 7.56 -19.31
N LEU A 82 -13.21 6.32 -19.30
CA LEU A 82 -14.21 5.85 -20.27
C LEU A 82 -15.55 6.57 -20.14
N ALA A 83 -15.84 7.14 -18.97
CA ALA A 83 -17.07 7.89 -18.73
C ALA A 83 -17.21 9.10 -19.68
N GLY A 84 -16.11 9.80 -19.99
CA GLY A 84 -16.10 10.90 -20.96
C GLY A 84 -16.44 10.43 -22.38
N LEU A 85 -15.84 9.31 -22.81
CA LEU A 85 -16.13 8.73 -24.12
C LEU A 85 -17.60 8.30 -24.25
N ALA A 86 -18.21 7.80 -23.17
CA ALA A 86 -19.61 7.36 -23.17
C ALA A 86 -20.61 8.50 -23.42
N ILE A 87 -20.22 9.75 -23.15
CA ILE A 87 -21.04 10.95 -23.42
C ILE A 87 -20.61 11.70 -24.68
N GLY A 88 -19.72 11.11 -25.51
CA GLY A 88 -19.23 11.71 -26.76
C GLY A 88 -18.11 12.75 -26.56
N GLU A 89 -17.59 12.88 -25.34
CA GLU A 89 -16.47 13.75 -25.01
C GLU A 89 -15.13 13.02 -25.12
N ALA A 90 -14.02 13.76 -25.00
CA ALA A 90 -12.69 13.17 -24.95
C ALA A 90 -12.49 12.22 -23.73
N PHE A 91 -11.55 11.28 -23.86
CA PHE A 91 -11.12 10.44 -22.74
C PHE A 91 -10.60 11.31 -21.59
N LEU A 92 -10.94 10.94 -20.35
CA LEU A 92 -10.64 11.71 -19.12
C LEU A 92 -11.31 13.08 -19.00
N THR A 93 -12.33 13.39 -19.81
CA THR A 93 -13.19 14.56 -19.54
C THR A 93 -13.87 14.38 -18.19
N ALA A 94 -13.71 15.39 -17.31
CA ALA A 94 -14.29 15.39 -15.97
C ALA A 94 -15.81 15.60 -16.05
N ILE A 95 -16.56 14.67 -15.45
CA ILE A 95 -18.01 14.75 -15.31
C ILE A 95 -18.30 15.01 -13.84
N PHE A 96 -19.13 16.01 -13.57
CA PHE A 96 -19.53 16.42 -12.23
C PHE A 96 -20.98 16.00 -11.98
N PHE A 97 -21.21 15.35 -10.83
CA PHE A 97 -22.52 14.94 -10.35
C PHE A 97 -22.87 15.77 -9.13
N ASP A 98 -23.95 16.55 -9.22
CA ASP A 98 -24.52 17.26 -8.09
C ASP A 98 -25.39 16.31 -7.26
N LEU A 99 -24.81 15.72 -6.21
CA LEU A 99 -25.56 14.87 -5.29
C LEU A 99 -26.04 15.70 -4.07
N PRO A 100 -27.33 15.63 -3.69
CA PRO A 100 -27.81 16.25 -2.47
C PRO A 100 -27.18 15.55 -1.25
N ALA A 101 -26.46 16.30 -0.43
CA ALA A 101 -25.81 15.76 0.77
C ALA A 101 -26.84 15.54 1.88
N LEU A 102 -26.63 14.48 2.67
CA LEU A 102 -27.49 14.11 3.81
C LEU A 102 -27.62 15.21 4.89
N ALA A 103 -26.71 16.20 4.90
CA ALA A 103 -26.67 17.33 5.84
C ALA A 103 -27.07 18.68 5.22
N GLY A 104 -27.74 18.70 4.06
CA GLY A 104 -28.23 19.94 3.43
C GLY A 104 -27.21 20.71 2.58
N GLY A 105 -26.05 20.11 2.28
CA GLY A 105 -25.05 20.63 1.34
C GLY A 105 -25.16 19.99 -0.05
N ARG A 106 -24.32 20.46 -0.99
CA ARG A 106 -24.07 19.78 -2.28
C ARG A 106 -22.72 19.08 -2.21
N VAL A 107 -22.66 17.80 -2.57
CA VAL A 107 -21.38 17.11 -2.81
C VAL A 107 -21.16 17.08 -4.31
N GLU A 108 -20.15 17.82 -4.78
CA GLU A 108 -19.66 17.75 -6.15
C GLU A 108 -18.83 16.46 -6.27
N LEU A 109 -19.49 15.35 -6.58
CA LEU A 109 -18.80 14.09 -6.86
C LEU A 109 -18.38 14.12 -8.33
N SER A 110 -17.10 13.89 -8.64
CA SER A 110 -16.66 13.88 -10.04
C SER A 110 -15.99 12.57 -10.43
N THR A 111 -15.94 12.29 -11.74
CA THR A 111 -15.15 11.17 -12.28
C THR A 111 -13.66 11.28 -11.94
N VAL A 112 -13.18 12.49 -11.61
CA VAL A 112 -11.83 12.74 -11.10
C VAL A 112 -11.59 12.03 -9.77
N PHE A 113 -12.61 11.90 -8.91
CA PHE A 113 -12.48 11.19 -7.62
C PHE A 113 -12.17 9.72 -7.84
N PHE A 114 -12.90 9.09 -8.77
CA PHE A 114 -12.70 7.68 -9.10
C PHE A 114 -11.33 7.46 -9.74
N PHE A 115 -10.87 8.41 -10.57
CA PHE A 115 -9.51 8.39 -11.09
C PHE A 115 -8.48 8.44 -9.96
N ASP A 116 -8.64 9.35 -9.00
CA ASP A 116 -7.76 9.45 -7.82
C ASP A 116 -7.78 8.19 -6.94
N VAL A 117 -8.94 7.57 -6.75
CA VAL A 117 -9.06 6.27 -6.06
C VAL A 117 -8.29 5.19 -6.84
N GLY A 118 -8.37 5.17 -8.16
CA GLY A 118 -7.60 4.25 -9.01
C GLY A 118 -6.09 4.46 -8.85
N VAL A 119 -5.64 5.73 -8.88
CA VAL A 119 -4.23 6.09 -8.64
C VAL A 119 -3.78 5.69 -7.23
N TYR A 120 -4.61 5.94 -6.22
CA TYR A 120 -4.35 5.56 -4.83
C TYR A 120 -4.06 4.06 -4.68
N LEU A 121 -4.97 3.21 -5.19
CA LEU A 121 -4.84 1.77 -5.14
C LEU A 121 -3.60 1.29 -5.92
N THR A 122 -3.34 1.90 -7.08
CA THR A 122 -2.15 1.63 -7.90
C THR A 122 -0.87 1.92 -7.13
N VAL A 123 -0.76 3.09 -6.50
CA VAL A 123 0.43 3.52 -5.76
C VAL A 123 0.68 2.64 -4.54
N VAL A 124 -0.36 2.34 -3.76
CA VAL A 124 -0.26 1.39 -2.64
C VAL A 124 0.19 0.02 -3.14
N GLY A 125 -0.44 -0.49 -4.20
CA GLY A 125 -0.13 -1.79 -4.79
C GLY A 125 1.30 -1.90 -5.29
N VAL A 126 1.79 -0.95 -6.10
CA VAL A 126 3.17 -0.94 -6.60
C VAL A 126 4.16 -0.86 -5.45
N THR A 127 3.98 0.11 -4.55
CA THR A 127 4.96 0.39 -3.49
C THR A 127 5.11 -0.81 -2.57
N LEU A 128 4.00 -1.41 -2.13
CA LEU A 128 4.02 -2.57 -1.27
C LEU A 128 4.47 -3.84 -2.00
N THR A 129 4.20 -3.97 -3.30
CA THR A 129 4.77 -5.07 -4.10
C THR A 129 6.29 -5.00 -4.09
N ILE A 130 6.86 -3.82 -4.39
CA ILE A 130 8.31 -3.63 -4.43
C ILE A 130 8.91 -3.90 -3.05
N VAL A 131 8.38 -3.24 -2.02
CA VAL A 131 8.94 -3.32 -0.67
C VAL A 131 8.88 -4.73 -0.12
N PHE A 132 7.73 -5.42 -0.20
CA PHE A 132 7.63 -6.78 0.32
C PHE A 132 8.48 -7.76 -0.48
N THR A 133 8.56 -7.63 -1.81
CA THR A 133 9.44 -8.49 -2.62
C THR A 133 10.90 -8.33 -2.21
N LEU A 134 11.35 -7.10 -1.97
CA LEU A 134 12.72 -6.85 -1.52
C LEU A 134 12.95 -7.35 -0.10
N ALA A 135 12.02 -7.10 0.83
CA ALA A 135 12.15 -7.51 2.21
C ALA A 135 12.19 -9.04 2.36
N GLU A 136 11.27 -9.75 1.68
CA GLU A 136 11.21 -11.21 1.67
C GLU A 136 12.50 -11.82 1.07
N ALA A 137 12.99 -11.26 -0.06
CA ALA A 137 14.24 -11.72 -0.66
C ALA A 137 15.44 -11.59 0.30
N THR A 138 15.52 -10.49 1.07
CA THR A 138 16.60 -10.33 2.06
C THR A 138 16.48 -11.26 3.27
N GLU A 139 15.28 -11.72 3.64
CA GLU A 139 15.11 -12.69 4.71
C GLU A 139 15.51 -14.09 4.25
N ASP A 140 15.08 -14.49 3.05
CA ASP A 140 15.43 -15.78 2.45
C ASP A 140 16.96 -15.97 2.36
N GLU A 141 17.69 -14.93 1.92
CA GLU A 141 19.17 -14.96 1.86
C GLU A 141 19.81 -15.17 3.24
N ARG A 142 19.26 -14.56 4.30
CA ARG A 142 19.79 -14.67 5.67
C ARG A 142 19.51 -16.04 6.28
N ASP A 143 18.32 -16.58 6.02
CA ASP A 143 17.90 -17.89 6.49
C ASP A 143 18.72 -19.01 5.83
N GLU A 144 19.00 -18.88 4.52
CA GLU A 144 19.84 -19.84 3.79
C GLU A 144 21.29 -19.82 4.28
N ALA A 145 21.86 -18.64 4.51
CA ALA A 145 23.20 -18.49 5.09
C ALA A 145 23.29 -19.04 6.53
N ALA A 146 22.26 -18.87 7.35
CA ALA A 146 22.22 -19.43 8.69
C ALA A 146 22.12 -20.97 8.66
N ARG A 147 21.35 -21.52 7.71
CA ARG A 147 21.21 -22.97 7.53
C ARG A 147 22.51 -23.62 7.04
N SER A 148 23.23 -22.99 6.10
CA SER A 148 24.51 -23.53 5.63
C SER A 148 25.57 -23.57 6.74
N ALA A 149 25.67 -22.51 7.55
CA ALA A 149 26.56 -22.46 8.70
C ALA A 149 26.25 -23.55 9.74
N ALA A 150 24.96 -23.77 10.04
CA ALA A 150 24.54 -24.82 10.97
C ALA A 150 24.86 -26.23 10.46
N LEU A 151 24.76 -26.47 9.15
CA LEU A 151 25.12 -27.75 8.53
C LEU A 151 26.64 -27.99 8.53
N GLU A 152 27.43 -26.94 8.30
CA GLU A 152 28.89 -27.02 8.35
C GLU A 152 29.38 -27.34 9.77
N GLU A 153 28.87 -26.64 10.79
CA GLU A 153 29.16 -26.95 12.19
C GLU A 153 28.74 -28.37 12.61
N ALA A 154 27.59 -28.85 12.11
CA ALA A 154 27.12 -30.21 12.38
C ALA A 154 28.02 -31.26 11.71
N SER A 155 28.46 -30.99 10.48
CA SER A 155 29.42 -31.82 9.74
C SER A 155 30.76 -31.88 10.47
N GLU A 156 31.31 -30.74 10.92
CA GLU A 156 32.55 -30.69 11.68
C GLU A 156 32.48 -31.47 13.00
N ARG A 157 31.38 -31.32 13.76
CA ARG A 157 31.14 -32.09 15.00
C ARG A 157 31.05 -33.60 14.77
N SER A 158 30.61 -34.01 13.59
CA SER A 158 30.44 -35.41 13.23
C SER A 158 31.72 -36.07 12.69
N ARG A 159 32.81 -35.31 12.47
CA ARG A 159 34.07 -35.89 12.00
C ARG A 159 34.76 -36.66 13.15
N PRO A 160 34.99 -37.97 13.00
CA PRO A 160 35.77 -38.72 13.98
C PRO A 160 37.21 -38.22 13.95
N TRP A 161 37.76 -38.00 15.15
CA TRP A 161 39.12 -37.51 15.41
C TRP A 161 40.13 -38.22 14.48
N SER A 162 40.76 -37.45 13.58
CA SER A 162 41.90 -37.88 12.76
C SER A 162 43.20 -37.69 13.51
#